data_AF-A0A2M8NKB8-F1
#
_entry.id   AF-A0A2M8NKB8-F1
#
_cell.length_a   1.000
_cell.length_b   1.000
_cell.length_c   1.000
_cell.angle_alpha   90.00
_cell.angle_beta   90.00
_cell.angle_gamma   90.00
#
_symmetry.space_group_name_H-M   'P 1'
#
loop_
_entity.id
_entity.type
_entity.pdbx_description
1 polymer ?
#
loop_
_entity_poly.entity_id
_entity_poly.type
_entity_poly.pdbx_seq_one_letter_code
_entity_poly.pdbx_strand_id
1 'polypeptide(L)' 'MIRFGTDGWRAVIADTFTFENVRLIAQAVADYVNKTHTESDQPTVVIGYDTRFLS' A
#
# COMPACT_ATOMS: atom_id res chain seq x y z
N MET A 1 1.12 3.43 14.40
CA MET A 1 2.25 4.10 13.70
C MET A 1 2.58 3.31 12.44
N ILE A 2 2.66 3.95 11.28
CA ILE A 2 3.11 3.30 10.04
C ILE A 2 4.63 3.35 10.01
N ARG A 3 5.29 2.19 9.83
CA ARG A 3 6.74 2.08 9.73
C ARG A 3 7.13 1.03 8.69
N PHE A 4 7.88 1.44 7.69
CA PHE A 4 8.41 0.54 6.68
C PHE A 4 9.72 -0.09 7.17
N GLY A 5 9.79 -1.41 7.11
CA GLY A 5 11.02 -2.18 7.24
C GLY A 5 11.62 -2.51 5.87
N THR A 6 12.56 -3.45 5.85
CA THR A 6 13.15 -3.96 4.59
C THR A 6 12.11 -4.64 3.70
N ASP A 7 11.12 -5.30 4.31
CA ASP A 7 10.09 -6.08 3.62
C ASP A 7 8.74 -5.34 3.55
N GLY A 8 8.78 -4.01 3.50
CA GLY A 8 7.59 -3.17 3.46
C GLY A 8 6.98 -2.89 4.85
N TRP A 9 5.70 -2.50 4.86
CA TRP A 9 4.96 -2.26 6.09
C TRP A 9 4.29 -3.54 6.57
N ARG A 10 4.56 -3.91 7.83
CA ARG A 10 3.91 -5.03 8.53
C ARG A 10 3.30 -4.53 9.83
N ALA A 11 2.11 -5.01 10.14
CA ALA A 11 1.33 -4.55 11.28
C ALA A 11 0.40 -5.65 11.79
N VAL A 12 -0.11 -5.48 13.01
CA VAL A 12 -1.04 -6.42 13.64
C VAL A 12 -2.48 -6.05 13.27
N ILE A 13 -3.27 -7.03 12.82
CA ILE A 13 -4.69 -6.86 12.45
C ILE A 13 -5.47 -6.25 13.63
N ALA A 14 -6.32 -5.27 13.32
CA ALA A 14 -7.18 -4.53 14.25
C ALA A 14 -6.45 -3.63 15.27
N ASP A 15 -5.12 -3.66 15.34
CA ASP A 15 -4.33 -2.67 16.08
C ASP A 15 -3.79 -1.61 15.13
N THR A 16 -2.78 -1.97 14.34
CA THR A 16 -2.10 -1.05 13.43
C THR A 16 -2.38 -1.36 11.96
N PHE A 17 -2.72 -2.60 11.62
CA PHE A 17 -3.25 -2.97 10.32
C PHE A 17 -4.76 -2.70 10.31
N THR A 18 -5.10 -1.43 10.06
CA THR A 18 -6.47 -0.92 10.00
C THR A 18 -6.77 -0.38 8.61
N PHE A 19 -8.05 -0.33 8.21
CA PHE A 19 -8.45 0.23 6.92
C PHE A 19 -7.98 1.69 6.73
N GLU A 20 -7.92 2.46 7.81
CA GLU A 20 -7.40 3.83 7.79
C GLU A 20 -5.92 3.86 7.37
N ASN A 21 -5.07 3.06 8.01
CA ASN A 21 -3.64 3.00 7.68
C ASN A 21 -3.40 2.41 6.28
N VAL A 22 -4.20 1.41 5.87
CA VAL A 22 -4.14 0.86 4.51
C VAL A 22 -4.49 1.93 3.47
N ARG A 23 -5.50 2.77 3.72
CA ARG A 23 -5.87 3.87 2.80
C ARG A 23 -4.76 4.91 2.68
N LEU A 24 -4.12 5.29 3.79
CA LEU A 24 -3.00 6.23 3.77
C LEU A 24 -1.84 5.70 2.93
N ILE A 25 -1.50 4.42 3.07
CA ILE A 25 -0.41 3.79 2.32
C ILE A 25 -0.78 3.63 0.84
N ALA A 26 -2.01 3.21 0.53
CA ALA A 26 -2.47 3.07 -0.84
C ALA A 26 -2.41 4.41 -1.59
N GLN A 27 -2.82 5.51 -0.95
CA GLN A 27 -2.71 6.85 -1.53
C GLN A 27 -1.23 7.25 -1.75
N ALA A 28 -0.38 7.04 -0.75
CA ALA A 28 1.05 7.37 -0.88
C ALA A 28 1.74 6.58 -2.00
N VAL A 29 1.36 5.31 -2.21
CA VAL A 29 1.86 4.51 -3.33
C VAL A 29 1.32 5.03 -4.66
N ALA A 30 0.02 5.37 -4.74
CA ALA A 30 -0.55 5.96 -5.96
C ALA A 30 0.13 7.27 -6.35
N ASP A 31 0.39 8.15 -5.38
CA ASP A 31 1.10 9.41 -5.58
C ASP A 31 2.53 9.17 -6.07
N TYR A 32 3.23 8.17 -5.49
CA TYR A 32 4.56 7.78 -5.92
C TYR A 32 4.57 7.23 -7.36
N VAL A 33 3.62 6.37 -7.71
CA VAL A 33 3.49 5.81 -9.06
C VAL A 33 3.22 6.92 -10.08
N ASN A 34 2.25 7.80 -9.83
CA ASN A 34 1.93 8.93 -10.70
C ASN A 34 3.13 9.88 -10.90
N LYS A 35 3.96 10.05 -9.88
CA LYS A 35 5.16 10.89 -9.96
C LYS A 35 6.31 10.25 -10.74
N THR A 36 6.45 8.92 -10.67
CA THR A 36 7.61 8.19 -11.21
C THR A 36 7.37 7.57 -12.58
N HIS A 37 6.13 7.23 -12.91
CA HIS A 37 5.75 6.61 -14.17
C HIS A 37 5.12 7.67 -15.08
N THR A 38 5.93 8.63 -15.54
CA THR A 38 5.48 9.76 -16.37
C THR A 38 5.31 9.41 -17.85
N GLU A 39 5.73 8.22 -18.28
CA GLU A 39 5.61 7.77 -19.68
C GLU A 39 4.20 7.29 -20.04
N SER A 40 3.35 7.05 -19.04
CA SER A 40 1.94 6.69 -19.22
C SER A 40 1.06 7.68 -18.48
N ASP A 41 0.09 8.27 -19.18
CA ASP A 41 -0.94 9.12 -18.56
C ASP A 41 -1.83 8.35 -17.58
N GLN A 42 -1.84 7.01 -17.66
CA GLN A 42 -2.62 6.13 -16.80
C GLN A 42 -1.77 4.91 -16.39
N PRO A 43 -0.92 5.04 -15.36
CA PRO A 43 -0.13 3.91 -14.88
C PRO A 43 -1.07 2.83 -14.33
N THR A 44 -0.77 1.57 -14.66
CA THR A 44 -1.55 0.40 -14.22
C THR A 44 -0.79 -0.31 -13.11
N VAL A 45 -1.50 -0.73 -12.06
CA VAL A 45 -0.93 -1.42 -10.89
C VAL A 45 -1.62 -2.78 -10.72
N VAL A 46 -0.84 -3.83 -10.47
CA VAL A 46 -1.34 -5.17 -10.13
C VAL A 46 -1.30 -5.34 -8.61
N ILE A 47 -2.40 -5.82 -8.03
CA ILE A 47 -2.51 -6.08 -6.59
C ILE A 47 -2.57 -7.59 -6.36
N GLY A 48 -1.60 -8.10 -5.59
CA GLY A 48 -1.55 -9.48 -5.13
C GLY A 48 -1.81 -9.57 -3.63
N TYR A 49 -2.50 -10.61 -3.21
CA TYR A 49 -2.86 -10.86 -1.81
C TYR A 49 -2.76 -12.36 -1.49
N ASP A 50 -2.64 -12.71 -0.21
CA ASP A 50 -2.66 -14.11 0.26
C ASP A 50 -4.01 -14.44 0.94
N THR A 51 -4.15 -15.64 1.51
CA THR A 51 -5.42 -16.10 2.11
C THR A 51 -5.65 -15.62 3.54
N ARG A 52 -4.84 -14.68 4.06
CA ARG A 52 -5.04 -14.14 5.42
C ARG A 52 -6.30 -13.31 5.48
N PHE A 53 -6.91 -13.29 6.67
CA PHE A 53 -8.10 -12.51 6.95
C PHE A 53 -7.86 -11.02 6.62
N LEU A 54 -8.74 -10.43 5.79
CA LEU A 54 -8.68 -9.04 5.31
C LEU A 54 -7.49 -8.70 4.40
N SER A 55 -7.05 -9.66 3.59
CA SER A 55 -6.09 -9.44 2.49
C SER A 55 -6.79 -9.11 1.17
#